data_AF-A0A1C6T8C4-F1
#
_entry.id   AF-A0A1C6T8C4-F1
#
_cell.length_a   1.000
_cell.length_b   1.000
_cell.length_c   1.000
_cell.angle_alpha   90.00
_cell.angle_beta   90.00
_cell.angle_gamma   90.00
#
_symmetry.space_group_name_H-M   'P 1'
#
loop_
_entity.id
_entity.type
_entity.pdbx_description
1 polymer ?
#
loop_
_entity_poly.entity_id
_entity_poly.type
_entity_poly.pdbx_seq_one_letter_code
_entity_poly.pdbx_strand_id
1 'polypeptide(L)'
;MTAPEEERWVIHVPVVVPDLNRARIFARTATRALALLTSRIDAGEVTVSTEDAQGVRHRVFCDRRLAGGGRCTLPTDHTTPCARRSLTTGLVRRPRK
;
A
#
# COMPACT_ATOMS: atom_id res chain seq x y z
N MET A 1 -11.89 22.17 23.82
CA MET A 1 -11.77 20.75 24.24
C MET A 1 -11.85 19.91 22.98
N THR A 2 -10.72 19.73 22.28
CA THR A 2 -10.59 18.80 21.17
C THR A 2 -10.73 17.39 21.73
N ALA A 3 -11.61 16.57 21.16
CA ALA A 3 -11.70 15.15 21.53
C ALA A 3 -10.30 14.54 21.46
N PRO A 4 -9.91 13.64 22.39
CA PRO A 4 -8.61 12.97 22.29
C PRO A 4 -8.55 12.33 20.90
N GLU A 5 -7.48 12.60 20.14
CA GLU A 5 -7.23 11.84 18.92
C GLU A 5 -7.32 10.37 19.29
N GLU A 6 -8.30 9.66 18.74
CA GLU A 6 -8.51 8.25 19.05
C GLU A 6 -7.17 7.52 18.92
N GLU A 7 -6.80 6.76 19.95
CA GLU A 7 -5.52 6.07 19.97
C GLU A 7 -5.46 5.07 18.80
N ARG A 8 -4.60 5.36 17.81
CA ARG A 8 -4.47 4.58 16.57
C ARG A 8 -3.30 3.61 16.71
N TRP A 9 -3.59 2.32 16.54
CA TRP A 9 -2.59 1.25 16.53
C TRP A 9 -2.25 0.83 15.10
N VAL A 10 -0.98 0.61 14.82
CA VAL A 10 -0.48 0.14 13.51
C VAL A 10 0.23 -1.20 13.66
N ILE A 11 0.11 -2.06 12.65
CA ILE A 11 0.73 -3.39 12.64
C ILE A 11 2.01 -3.32 11.81
N HIS A 12 3.13 -3.71 12.42
CA HIS A 12 4.40 -3.92 11.72
C HIS A 12 4.62 -5.43 11.55
N VAL A 13 4.59 -5.90 10.31
CA VAL A 13 4.86 -7.31 9.97
C VAL A 13 6.20 -7.38 9.24
N PRO A 14 7.29 -7.85 9.87
CA PRO A 14 8.56 -8.01 9.18
C PRO A 14 8.49 -9.16 8.17
N VAL A 15 8.91 -8.90 6.94
CA VAL A 15 9.02 -9.90 5.87
C VAL A 15 10.33 -9.65 5.12
N VAL A 16 11.21 -10.65 5.10
CA VAL A 16 12.49 -10.56 4.39
C VAL A 16 12.33 -11.03 2.96
N VAL A 17 12.83 -10.24 2.02
CA VAL A 17 12.80 -10.48 0.58
C VAL A 17 14.14 -10.01 0.01
N PRO A 18 14.64 -10.63 -1.07
CA PRO A 18 16.04 -10.49 -1.44
C PRO A 18 16.40 -9.16 -2.13
N ASP A 19 15.41 -8.37 -2.55
CA ASP A 19 15.64 -7.06 -3.18
C ASP A 19 14.42 -6.13 -3.13
N LEU A 20 14.66 -4.85 -3.41
CA LEU A 20 13.64 -3.79 -3.39
C LEU A 20 12.50 -4.02 -4.39
N ASN A 21 12.78 -4.58 -5.57
CA ASN A 21 11.73 -4.82 -6.57
C ASN A 21 10.76 -5.90 -6.07
N ARG A 22 11.29 -7.03 -5.59
CA ARG A 22 10.50 -8.08 -4.95
C ARG A 22 9.77 -7.59 -3.70
N ALA A 23 10.40 -6.72 -2.91
CA ALA A 23 9.74 -6.06 -1.77
C ALA A 23 8.54 -5.23 -2.20
N ARG A 24 8.68 -4.39 -3.22
CA ARG A 24 7.58 -3.58 -3.77
C ARG A 24 6.47 -4.47 -4.34
N ILE A 25 6.81 -5.55 -5.04
CA ILE A 25 5.83 -6.53 -5.56
C ILE A 25 5.06 -7.18 -4.40
N PHE A 26 5.78 -7.72 -3.41
CA PHE A 26 5.18 -8.38 -2.25
C PHE A 26 4.28 -7.42 -1.47
N ALA A 27 4.78 -6.21 -1.16
CA ALA A 27 4.03 -5.21 -0.41
C ALA A 27 2.74 -4.79 -1.13
N ARG A 28 2.74 -4.66 -2.46
CA ARG A 28 1.49 -4.44 -3.22
C ARG A 28 0.52 -5.61 -3.05
N THR A 29 0.99 -6.84 -3.20
CA THR A 29 0.14 -8.03 -3.04
C THR A 29 -0.43 -8.12 -1.64
N ALA A 30 0.39 -7.93 -0.61
CA ALA A 30 -0.03 -7.91 0.80
C ALA A 30 -1.05 -6.79 1.06
N THR A 31 -0.80 -5.57 0.58
CA THR A 31 -1.73 -4.44 0.68
C THR A 31 -3.09 -4.80 0.11
N ARG A 32 -3.11 -5.41 -1.08
CA ARG A 32 -4.35 -5.79 -1.75
C ARG A 32 -5.08 -6.94 -1.04
N ALA A 33 -4.34 -7.91 -0.49
CA ALA A 33 -4.92 -8.99 0.31
C ALA A 33 -5.53 -8.47 1.61
N LEU A 34 -4.84 -7.59 2.33
CA LEU A 34 -5.34 -6.94 3.53
C LEU A 34 -6.56 -6.05 3.23
N ALA A 35 -6.62 -5.43 2.05
CA ALA A 35 -7.76 -4.61 1.63
C ALA A 35 -9.07 -5.41 1.47
N LEU A 36 -8.99 -6.75 1.45
CA LEU A 36 -10.16 -7.63 1.53
C LEU A 36 -10.70 -7.77 2.95
N LEU A 37 -9.86 -7.53 3.97
CA LEU A 37 -10.19 -7.70 5.38
C LEU A 37 -10.61 -6.37 6.04
N THR A 38 -10.07 -5.25 5.59
CA THR A 38 -10.34 -3.93 6.19
C THR A 38 -10.27 -2.81 5.15
N SER A 39 -11.13 -1.80 5.33
CA SER A 39 -11.13 -0.57 4.53
C SER A 39 -10.13 0.49 5.03
N ARG A 40 -9.46 0.26 6.18
CA ARG A 40 -8.58 1.24 6.85
C ARG A 40 -7.14 1.26 6.32
N ILE A 41 -6.90 0.75 5.11
CA ILE A 41 -5.54 0.70 4.54
C ILE A 41 -5.26 1.99 3.78
N ASP A 42 -4.28 2.74 4.25
CA ASP A 42 -3.70 3.84 3.49
C ASP A 42 -2.58 3.31 2.58
N ALA A 43 -2.90 3.07 1.31
CA ALA A 43 -1.91 2.65 0.31
C ALA A 43 -0.79 3.67 0.12
N GLY A 44 -1.05 4.96 0.41
CA GLY A 44 -0.03 6.00 0.33
C GLY A 44 1.11 5.74 1.30
N GLU A 45 0.79 5.30 2.51
CA GLU A 45 1.75 5.08 3.60
C GLU A 45 2.48 3.72 3.53
N VAL A 46 2.15 2.88 2.55
CA VAL A 46 2.84 1.60 2.34
C VAL A 46 4.25 1.84 1.83
N THR A 47 5.22 1.44 2.65
CA THR A 47 6.64 1.60 2.39
C THR A 47 7.39 0.29 2.65
N VAL A 48 8.53 0.14 2.00
CA VAL A 48 9.51 -0.93 2.27
C VAL A 48 10.86 -0.30 2.54
N SER A 49 11.70 -1.01 3.29
CA SER A 49 13.05 -0.59 3.65
C SER A 49 13.97 -1.81 3.64
N THR A 50 15.28 -1.59 3.68
CA THR A 50 16.20 -2.64 4.09
C THR A 50 16.07 -2.87 5.59
N GLU A 51 16.31 -4.10 6.04
CA GLU A 51 16.24 -4.48 7.45
C GLU A 51 17.12 -3.59 8.34
N ASP A 52 18.34 -3.32 7.89
CA ASP A 52 19.32 -2.50 8.61
C ASP A 52 19.08 -0.98 8.49
N ALA A 53 18.11 -0.54 7.68
CA ALA A 53 17.84 0.88 7.46
C ALA A 53 16.33 1.19 7.37
N GLN A 54 15.57 0.81 8.40
CA GLN A 54 14.11 1.01 8.45
C GLN A 54 13.66 2.48 8.39
N GLY A 55 14.57 3.43 8.67
CA GLY A 55 14.34 4.86 8.46
C GLY A 55 14.28 5.28 6.98
N VAL A 56 14.87 4.47 6.08
CA VAL A 56 14.88 4.71 4.64
C VAL A 56 13.66 4.06 4.00
N ARG A 57 12.61 4.85 3.81
CA ARG A 57 11.31 4.38 3.31
C ARG A 57 11.21 4.52 1.79
N HIS A 58 11.14 3.40 1.09
CA HIS A 58 10.79 3.35 -0.33
C HIS A 58 9.27 3.23 -0.50
N ARG A 59 8.64 4.17 -1.19
CA ARG A 59 7.20 4.12 -1.50
C ARG A 59 6.88 2.93 -2.42
N VAL A 60 5.78 2.25 -2.11
CA VAL A 60 5.28 1.11 -2.90
C VAL A 60 4.29 1.55 -3.99
N PHE A 61 3.53 2.60 -3.70
CA PHE A 61 2.57 3.24 -4.60
C PHE A 61 2.98 4.68 -4.90
N CYS A 62 2.52 5.21 -6.04
CA CYS A 62 2.87 6.55 -6.52
C CYS A 62 2.46 7.68 -5.57
N ASP A 63 1.31 7.58 -4.91
CA ASP A 63 0.82 8.55 -3.91
C ASP A 63 0.53 9.99 -4.41
N ARG A 64 0.77 10.28 -5.69
CA ARG A 64 0.52 11.61 -6.29
C ARG A 64 -0.96 12.01 -6.13
N ARG A 65 -1.20 13.26 -5.72
CA ARG A 65 -2.56 13.83 -5.63
C ARG A 65 -3.22 13.91 -7.01
N LEU A 66 -4.48 13.50 -7.09
CA LEU A 66 -5.28 13.53 -8.31
C LEU A 66 -6.20 14.76 -8.32
N ALA A 67 -6.51 15.29 -9.52
CA ALA A 67 -7.36 16.48 -9.69
C ALA A 67 -8.80 16.31 -9.14
N GLY A 68 -9.30 15.07 -9.06
CA GLY A 68 -10.60 14.75 -8.47
C GLY A 68 -10.54 14.36 -6.97
N GLY A 69 -9.41 14.59 -6.32
CA GLY A 69 -9.22 14.26 -4.92
C GLY A 69 -8.55 12.90 -4.67
N GLY A 70 -7.90 12.83 -3.51
CA GLY A 70 -7.14 11.68 -3.06
C GLY A 70 -5.92 11.37 -3.93
N ARG A 71 -5.48 10.11 -3.99
CA ARG A 71 -4.11 9.74 -4.38
C ARG A 71 -4.04 8.60 -5.39
N CYS A 72 -3.00 8.63 -6.22
CA CYS A 72 -2.67 7.60 -7.17
C CYS A 72 -2.30 6.29 -6.46
N THR A 73 -2.95 5.19 -6.86
CA THR A 73 -2.70 3.83 -6.31
C THR A 73 -2.03 2.91 -7.32
N LEU A 74 -1.40 3.49 -8.35
CA LEU A 74 -0.52 2.75 -9.26
C LEU A 74 0.83 2.47 -8.58
N PRO A 75 1.59 1.44 -9.02
CA PRO A 75 2.95 1.20 -8.55
C PRO A 75 3.82 2.46 -8.68
N THR A 76 4.74 2.67 -7.74
CA THR A 76 5.80 3.68 -7.90
C THR A 76 6.51 3.51 -9.24
N ASP A 77 6.91 4.62 -9.86
CA ASP A 77 7.62 4.67 -11.15
C ASP A 77 6.78 4.19 -12.37
N HIS A 78 5.44 4.20 -12.26
CA HIS A 78 4.58 3.90 -13.41
C HIS A 78 4.72 4.94 -14.54
N THR A 79 4.63 4.49 -15.79
CA THR A 79 4.74 5.34 -16.99
C THR A 79 3.39 5.81 -17.53
N THR A 80 2.28 5.19 -17.11
CA THR A 80 0.93 5.58 -17.50
C THR A 80 0.49 6.86 -16.76
N PRO A 81 -0.56 7.56 -17.22
CA PRO A 81 -1.17 8.63 -16.43
C PRO A 81 -1.55 8.17 -15.01
N CYS A 82 -1.40 9.06 -14.03
CA CYS A 82 -1.77 8.77 -12.64
C CYS A 82 -3.26 8.43 -12.55
N ALA A 83 -3.59 7.36 -11.83
CA ALA A 83 -4.95 6.90 -11.67
C ALA A 83 -5.17 6.28 -10.30
N ARG A 84 -6.43 6.28 -9.86
CA ARG A 84 -6.86 5.53 -8.68
C ARG A 84 -7.47 4.21 -9.15
N ARG A 85 -6.79 3.11 -8.86
CA ARG A 85 -7.32 1.74 -8.99
C ARG A 85 -7.80 1.25 -7.62
N SER A 86 -8.92 0.53 -7.58
CA SER A 86 -9.31 -0.15 -6.35
C SER A 86 -8.27 -1.20 -5.97
N LEU A 87 -7.92 -1.27 -4.70
CA LEU A 87 -6.96 -2.24 -4.17
C LEU A 87 -7.49 -3.67 -4.25
N THR A 88 -8.81 -3.84 -4.38
CA THR A 88 -9.45 -5.15 -4.53
C THR A 88 -9.65 -5.57 -5.99
N THR A 89 -9.38 -4.69 -6.97
CA THR A 89 -9.55 -4.99 -8.40
C THR A 89 -8.66 -6.19 -8.80
N GLY A 90 -9.29 -7.26 -9.29
CA GLY A 90 -8.63 -8.49 -9.76
C GLY A 90 -8.45 -9.58 -8.70
N LEU A 91 -8.80 -9.33 -7.43
CA LEU A 91 -8.78 -10.32 -6.34
C LEU A 91 -10.15 -10.93 -6.03
N VAL A 92 -11.20 -10.54 -6.76
CA VAL A 92 -12.50 -11.21 -6.68
C VAL A 92 -12.27 -12.69 -6.96
N ARG A 93 -12.43 -13.51 -5.93
CA ARG A 93 -12.32 -14.97 -6.04
C ARG A 93 -13.18 -15.41 -7.21
N ARG A 94 -12.58 -16.06 -8.22
CA ARG A 94 -13.38 -16.88 -9.13
C ARG A 94 -14.05 -17.97 -8.27
N PRO A 95 -15.37 -18.22 -8.41
CA PRO A 95 -15.99 -19.35 -7.74
C PRO A 95 -15.25 -20.62 -8.17
N ARG A 96 -14.86 -21.46 -7.20
CA ARG A 96 -14.39 -22.81 -7.51
C ARG A 96 -15.60 -23.55 -8.09
N LYS A 97 -15.52 -24.02 -9.34
CA LYS A 97 -16.43 -25.03 -9.87
C LYS A 97 -16.21 -26.35 -9.13
#